data_AF-A0A120K1S4-F1
#
_entry.id   AF-A0A120K1S4-F1
#
_cell.length_a   1.000
_cell.length_b   1.000
_cell.length_c   1.000
_cell.angle_alpha   90.00
_cell.angle_beta   90.00
_cell.angle_gamma   90.00
#
_symmetry.space_group_name_H-M   'P 1'
#
loop_
_entity.id
_entity.type
_entity.pdbx_description
1 polymer ?
#
loop_
_entity_poly.entity_id
_entity_poly.type
_entity_poly.pdbx_seq_one_letter_code
_entity_poly.pdbx_strand_id
1 'polypeptide(L)'
;MRPKYPFGKWFSAFGRTGIFRFSKNKKVPFTFASISGIGRGTFSKVVLAILIPYSTYALYISFMANRRINERAAKIKHEDSLEFNDTLIKYSQLQILGRFENPFTEYRIQTVYEFFANRIIELFQRKQAVPNLEGEMGSLMPVHKPDWTGDPKSLQQSHSFGYEVLSAHDATAKNSEPNMHTIYSTWLGQSCNYVVYRGIKILTDPIFSDYLLHETLGPKRITAKPAEIEKTPIPDIIIVSHNHPDHLDHVSMRHWGSDCARQPLWIIPKGLGHFLERNKVTRYVELSWWETCQLNFTHALSEFPEKLEIVCTPAMHWSGRGILDVNRSLWASFLLRDDGKPVLFHAGDTGYVKDLYIRIKEKFGSGVKLALLPCGQYCPEWHQRPRHINPEEVIKVMKDLEAQNVLGIHWGTFTLSSEYFREPKERLEMLAELTGIRNTCYCPELGKTIAIR
;
A
#
# COMPACT_ATOMS: atom_id res chain seq x y z
N MET A 1 -8.70 31.08 13.82
CA MET A 1 -9.69 30.91 14.92
C MET A 1 -9.77 29.42 15.23
N ARG A 2 -9.41 28.99 16.45
CA ARG A 2 -9.35 27.57 16.84
C ARG A 2 -10.70 27.16 17.47
N PRO A 3 -11.37 26.07 17.04
CA PRO A 3 -12.46 25.52 17.83
C PRO A 3 -11.88 24.68 18.97
N LYS A 4 -12.17 25.09 20.20
CA LYS A 4 -11.92 24.32 21.42
C LYS A 4 -13.01 23.25 21.55
N TYR A 5 -12.63 21.97 21.59
CA TYR A 5 -13.50 20.90 22.06
C TYR A 5 -13.53 20.89 23.59
N PRO A 6 -14.70 20.92 24.26
CA PRO A 6 -14.76 20.76 25.70
C PRO A 6 -14.85 19.27 26.05
N PHE A 7 -13.74 18.70 26.50
CA PHE A 7 -13.77 17.50 27.34
C PHE A 7 -14.15 17.93 28.76
N GLY A 8 -15.27 17.44 29.27
CA GLY A 8 -15.61 17.59 30.69
C GLY A 8 -17.09 17.38 31.02
N LYS A 9 -17.32 16.45 31.97
CA LYS A 9 -18.58 16.17 32.70
C LYS A 9 -19.57 15.20 32.04
N TRP A 10 -19.28 13.90 32.17
CA TRP A 10 -20.29 12.85 32.20
C TRP A 10 -20.16 12.08 33.50
N PHE A 11 -20.78 12.59 34.57
CA PHE A 11 -21.23 11.80 35.72
C PHE A 11 -22.39 12.54 36.38
N SER A 12 -23.40 11.78 36.80
CA SER A 12 -24.68 12.17 37.42
C SER A 12 -25.83 12.54 36.47
N ALA A 13 -26.71 11.56 36.23
CA ALA A 13 -28.17 11.70 36.32
C ALA A 13 -28.83 10.35 35.97
N PHE A 14 -28.65 9.36 36.85
CA PHE A 14 -29.65 8.29 36.97
C PHE A 14 -30.83 8.88 37.73
N GLY A 15 -32.02 8.86 37.11
CA GLY A 15 -33.28 9.16 37.78
C GLY A 15 -34.15 10.15 37.04
N ARG A 16 -34.97 9.63 36.12
CA ARG A 16 -36.42 9.86 36.08
C ARG A 16 -37.05 9.12 34.91
N THR A 17 -38.11 8.41 35.24
CA THR A 17 -39.03 7.69 34.38
C THR A 17 -39.67 8.62 33.35
N GLY A 18 -39.54 8.29 32.06
CA GLY A 18 -40.19 8.98 30.95
C GLY A 18 -40.66 7.96 29.92
N ILE A 19 -41.96 7.70 29.88
CA ILE A 19 -42.62 6.80 28.93
C ILE A 19 -42.68 7.50 27.57
N PHE A 20 -41.93 7.02 26.58
CA PHE A 20 -42.11 7.41 25.17
C PHE A 20 -42.82 6.28 24.41
N ARG A 21 -44.06 6.56 23.99
CA ARG A 21 -44.85 5.73 23.06
C ARG A 21 -44.28 5.87 21.64
N PHE A 22 -43.84 4.77 21.04
CA PHE A 22 -43.50 4.71 19.61
C PHE A 22 -44.68 4.17 18.79
N SER A 23 -44.91 4.83 17.65
CA SER A 23 -45.88 4.50 16.61
C SER A 23 -45.59 3.14 15.96
N LYS A 24 -46.66 2.36 15.73
CA LYS A 24 -46.67 1.08 15.03
C LYS A 24 -46.61 1.31 13.51
N ASN A 25 -45.63 0.72 12.83
CA ASN A 25 -45.76 -0.06 11.59
C ASN A 25 -44.56 0.08 10.64
N LYS A 26 -43.69 -0.93 10.65
CA LYS A 26 -43.25 -1.74 9.49
C LYS A 26 -42.23 -2.77 10.01
N LYS A 27 -42.69 -4.00 10.24
CA LYS A 27 -41.81 -5.14 10.59
C LYS A 27 -41.28 -5.74 9.28
N VAL A 28 -39.98 -5.59 9.03
CA VAL A 28 -39.23 -6.47 8.12
C VAL A 28 -38.77 -7.67 8.97
N PRO A 29 -39.05 -8.93 8.60
CA PRO A 29 -38.64 -10.05 9.41
C PRO A 29 -37.14 -10.31 9.20
N PHE A 30 -36.31 -9.83 10.13
CA PHE A 30 -34.98 -10.40 10.32
C PHE A 30 -35.13 -11.62 11.24
N THR A 31 -35.16 -12.82 10.65
CA THR A 31 -34.93 -14.05 11.39
C THR A 31 -33.46 -14.10 11.79
N PHE A 32 -33.14 -13.64 13.00
CA PHE A 32 -31.97 -14.16 13.70
C PHE A 32 -32.25 -15.64 13.96
N ALA A 33 -31.47 -16.53 13.33
CA ALA A 33 -31.36 -17.89 13.83
C ALA A 33 -30.89 -17.78 15.29
N SER A 34 -31.78 -18.06 16.23
CA SER A 34 -31.43 -18.05 17.64
C SER A 34 -30.40 -19.16 17.87
N ILE A 35 -29.17 -18.78 18.21
CA ILE A 35 -28.24 -19.69 18.88
C ILE A 35 -28.77 -19.86 20.32
N SER A 36 -29.92 -20.52 20.46
CA SER A 36 -30.56 -20.85 21.72
C SER A 36 -30.06 -22.21 22.21
N GLY A 37 -28.75 -22.33 22.38
CA GLY A 37 -28.11 -23.57 22.84
C GLY A 37 -26.81 -23.41 23.63
N ILE A 38 -26.25 -22.20 23.69
CA ILE A 38 -24.99 -21.96 24.43
C ILE A 38 -25.33 -21.09 25.64
N GLY A 39 -25.36 -21.70 26.83
CA GLY A 39 -25.57 -20.95 28.07
C GLY A 39 -24.57 -19.80 28.20
N ARG A 40 -24.98 -18.65 28.77
CA ARG A 40 -24.12 -17.46 28.95
C ARG A 40 -22.74 -17.79 29.56
N GLY A 41 -22.67 -18.79 30.44
CA GLY A 41 -21.42 -19.28 31.02
C GLY A 41 -20.52 -20.01 30.02
N THR A 42 -21.07 -20.76 29.06
CA THR A 42 -20.32 -21.46 28.02
C THR A 42 -19.81 -20.49 26.95
N PHE A 43 -20.61 -19.49 26.57
CA PHE A 43 -20.17 -18.43 25.65
C PHE A 43 -19.01 -17.62 26.25
N SER A 44 -19.11 -17.23 27.53
CA SER A 44 -18.03 -16.54 28.24
C SER A 44 -16.73 -17.36 28.29
N LYS A 45 -16.82 -18.67 28.56
CA LYS A 45 -15.67 -19.59 28.56
C LYS A 45 -15.00 -19.73 27.19
N VAL A 46 -15.78 -19.82 26.11
CA VAL A 46 -15.24 -19.92 24.74
C VAL A 46 -14.54 -18.62 24.33
N VAL A 47 -15.14 -17.46 24.65
CA VAL A 47 -14.52 -16.15 24.39
C VAL A 47 -13.20 -16.00 25.16
N LEU A 48 -13.18 -16.36 26.44
CA LEU A 48 -11.95 -16.35 27.24
C LEU A 48 -10.88 -17.31 26.70
N ALA A 49 -11.28 -18.50 26.22
CA ALA A 49 -10.37 -19.50 25.66
C ALA A 49 -9.69 -19.06 24.36
N ILE A 50 -10.24 -18.08 23.63
CA ILE A 50 -9.63 -17.51 22.41
C ILE A 50 -8.87 -16.22 22.74
N LEU A 51 -9.46 -15.34 23.54
CA LEU A 51 -8.88 -14.02 23.84
C LEU A 51 -7.59 -14.11 24.64
N ILE A 52 -7.51 -15.01 25.62
CA ILE A 52 -6.32 -15.12 26.47
C ILE A 52 -5.12 -15.60 25.63
N PRO A 53 -5.17 -16.73 24.90
CA PRO A 53 -4.04 -17.16 24.07
C PRO A 53 -3.64 -16.13 23.01
N TYR A 54 -4.61 -15.46 22.37
CA TYR A 54 -4.29 -14.42 21.39
C TYR A 54 -3.60 -13.21 22.06
N SER A 55 -4.09 -12.76 23.21
CA SER A 55 -3.50 -11.61 23.92
C SER A 55 -2.08 -11.95 24.41
N THR A 56 -1.88 -13.16 24.93
CA THR A 56 -0.56 -13.67 25.31
C THR A 56 0.37 -13.76 24.10
N TYR A 57 -0.12 -14.26 22.95
CA TYR A 57 0.62 -14.28 21.70
C TYR A 57 1.02 -12.87 21.25
N ALA A 58 0.07 -11.93 21.19
CA ALA A 58 0.33 -10.55 20.77
C ALA A 58 1.35 -9.85 21.69
N LEU A 59 1.27 -10.10 23.01
CA LEU A 59 2.24 -9.59 23.98
C LEU A 59 3.63 -10.21 23.75
N TYR A 60 3.71 -11.52 23.51
CA TYR A 60 4.96 -12.21 23.22
C TYR A 60 5.62 -11.69 21.94
N ILE A 61 4.85 -11.55 20.84
CA ILE A 61 5.35 -10.99 19.59
C ILE A 61 5.85 -9.56 19.81
N SER A 62 5.07 -8.72 20.49
CA SER A 62 5.46 -7.33 20.79
C SER A 62 6.76 -7.27 21.61
N PHE A 63 6.89 -8.13 22.62
CA PHE A 63 8.08 -8.19 23.47
C PHE A 63 9.30 -8.63 22.67
N MET A 64 9.19 -9.71 21.90
CA MET A 64 10.28 -10.24 21.09
C MET A 64 10.71 -9.28 19.99
N ALA A 65 9.76 -8.59 19.34
CA ALA A 65 10.05 -7.57 18.33
C ALA A 65 10.81 -6.40 18.96
N ASN A 66 10.31 -5.84 20.07
CA ASN A 66 10.97 -4.75 20.77
C ASN A 66 12.37 -5.13 21.27
N ARG A 67 12.54 -6.33 21.81
CA ARG A 67 13.86 -6.84 22.20
C ARG A 67 14.81 -6.82 21.01
N ARG A 68 14.39 -7.31 19.85
CA ARG A 68 15.24 -7.37 18.66
C ARG A 68 15.55 -5.99 18.08
N ILE A 69 14.59 -5.07 18.11
CA ILE A 69 14.79 -3.66 17.75
C ILE A 69 15.86 -3.04 18.66
N ASN A 70 15.76 -3.23 19.97
CA ASN A 70 16.72 -2.72 20.95
C ASN A 70 18.11 -3.33 20.77
N GLU A 71 18.22 -4.64 20.51
CA GLU A 71 19.49 -5.30 20.20
C GLU A 71 20.17 -4.70 18.96
N ARG A 72 19.41 -4.45 17.88
CA ARG A 72 19.93 -3.82 16.66
C ARG A 72 20.37 -2.37 16.92
N ALA A 73 19.56 -1.61 17.66
CA ALA A 73 19.90 -0.23 18.02
C ALA A 73 21.15 -0.14 18.90
N ALA A 74 21.35 -1.09 19.82
CA ALA A 74 22.55 -1.18 20.65
C ALA A 74 23.80 -1.46 19.81
N LYS A 75 23.73 -2.41 18.86
CA LYS A 75 24.85 -2.70 17.93
C LYS A 75 25.30 -1.45 17.18
N ILE A 76 24.34 -0.69 16.64
CA ILE A 76 24.64 0.54 15.89
C ILE A 76 25.32 1.61 16.76
N LYS A 77 25.03 1.66 18.07
CA LYS A 77 25.59 2.67 18.97
C LYS A 77 26.98 2.33 19.54
N HIS A 78 27.30 1.03 19.66
CA HIS A 78 28.50 0.58 20.36
C HIS A 78 29.70 0.32 19.44
N GLU A 79 29.50 0.42 18.13
CA GLU A 79 30.50 0.06 17.13
C GLU A 79 30.91 1.33 16.38
N ASP A 80 32.04 1.90 16.81
CA ASP A 80 32.55 3.22 16.34
C ASP A 80 33.01 3.21 14.87
N SER A 81 33.14 2.03 14.25
CA SER A 81 33.66 1.83 12.89
C SER A 81 32.59 1.43 11.87
N LEU A 82 31.30 1.59 12.17
CA LEU A 82 30.24 1.17 11.25
C LEU A 82 30.15 2.08 10.03
N GLU A 83 30.10 1.47 8.84
CA GLU A 83 29.70 2.18 7.64
C GLU A 83 28.19 2.40 7.63
N PHE A 84 27.72 3.36 6.83
CA PHE A 84 26.29 3.63 6.72
C PHE A 84 25.46 2.38 6.38
N ASN A 85 25.98 1.52 5.49
CA ASN A 85 25.30 0.29 5.09
C ASN A 85 25.06 -0.68 6.26
N ASP A 86 25.96 -0.72 7.24
CA ASP A 86 25.80 -1.57 8.41
C ASP A 86 24.64 -1.10 9.29
N THR A 87 24.39 0.21 9.32
CA THR A 87 23.28 0.79 10.09
C THR A 87 21.90 0.40 9.53
N LEU A 88 21.82 -0.11 8.29
CA LEU A 88 20.58 -0.60 7.69
C LEU A 88 20.06 -1.87 8.35
N ILE A 89 20.88 -2.56 9.15
CA ILE A 89 20.45 -3.70 9.97
C ILE A 89 19.24 -3.34 10.84
N LYS A 90 19.09 -2.06 11.21
CA LYS A 90 17.92 -1.50 11.89
C LYS A 90 16.61 -1.96 11.23
N TYR A 91 16.55 -1.91 9.91
CA TYR A 91 15.39 -2.24 9.10
C TYR A 91 15.62 -3.47 8.23
N SER A 92 16.38 -4.45 8.71
CA SER A 92 16.45 -5.78 8.11
C SER A 92 15.19 -6.60 8.46
N GLN A 93 14.84 -7.56 7.60
CA GLN A 93 13.71 -8.47 7.85
C GLN A 93 13.78 -9.06 9.27
N LEU A 94 12.63 -9.17 9.92
CA LEU A 94 12.49 -9.74 11.25
C LEU A 94 11.46 -10.86 11.16
N GLN A 95 11.77 -12.03 11.70
CA GLN A 95 10.80 -13.10 11.84
C GLN A 95 10.69 -13.56 13.29
N ILE A 96 9.46 -13.78 13.74
CA ILE A 96 9.15 -14.35 15.06
C ILE A 96 8.15 -15.48 14.83
N LEU A 97 8.48 -16.69 15.30
CA LEU A 97 7.66 -17.89 15.11
C LEU A 97 7.32 -18.17 13.62
N GLY A 98 8.27 -17.90 12.72
CA GLY A 98 8.12 -18.13 11.27
C GLY A 98 7.21 -17.14 10.54
N ARG A 99 6.85 -16.02 11.19
CA ARG A 99 6.11 -14.91 10.57
C ARG A 99 6.95 -13.65 10.54
N PHE A 100 6.84 -12.87 9.48
CA PHE A 100 7.50 -11.58 9.35
C PHE A 100 6.92 -10.56 10.33
N GLU A 101 7.75 -9.68 10.87
CA GLU A 101 7.34 -8.69 11.86
C GLU A 101 7.99 -7.33 11.57
N ASN A 102 7.35 -6.27 12.05
CA ASN A 102 7.83 -4.90 11.85
C ASN A 102 9.04 -4.60 12.76
N PRO A 103 10.17 -4.13 12.20
CA PRO A 103 11.32 -3.67 12.99
C PRO A 103 11.24 -2.18 13.35
N PHE A 104 10.05 -1.59 13.37
CA PHE A 104 9.83 -0.16 13.59
C PHE A 104 9.35 0.10 15.02
N THR A 105 9.95 1.07 15.69
CA THR A 105 9.52 1.53 17.02
C THR A 105 8.14 2.19 16.99
N GLU A 106 7.77 2.74 15.83
CA GLU A 106 6.50 3.39 15.55
C GLU A 106 5.38 2.37 15.31
N TYR A 107 5.72 1.11 15.02
CA TYR A 107 4.72 0.08 14.76
C TYR A 107 4.11 -0.42 16.06
N ARG A 108 2.79 -0.55 16.04
CA ARG A 108 2.02 -1.04 17.17
C ARG A 108 1.13 -2.18 16.73
N ILE A 109 1.30 -3.33 17.38
CA ILE A 109 0.40 -4.47 17.15
C ILE A 109 -1.00 -4.05 17.57
N GLN A 110 -1.95 -4.34 16.70
CA GLN A 110 -3.35 -4.16 17.02
C GLN A 110 -3.86 -5.35 17.81
N THR A 111 -4.42 -5.05 18.97
CA THR A 111 -5.06 -6.08 19.77
C THR A 111 -6.39 -6.46 19.14
N VAL A 112 -6.85 -7.69 19.41
CA VAL A 112 -8.20 -8.13 19.02
C VAL A 112 -9.28 -7.21 19.62
N TYR A 113 -9.03 -6.63 20.80
CA TYR A 113 -9.92 -5.63 21.40
C TYR A 113 -10.08 -4.40 20.52
N GLU A 114 -9.00 -3.89 19.94
CA GLU A 114 -9.05 -2.71 19.07
C GLU A 114 -9.69 -3.02 17.73
N PHE A 115 -9.47 -4.22 17.21
CA PHE A 115 -10.20 -4.69 16.03
C PHE A 115 -11.72 -4.68 16.30
N PHE A 116 -12.18 -5.29 17.40
CA PHE A 116 -13.60 -5.31 17.75
C PHE A 116 -14.14 -3.93 18.13
N ALA A 117 -13.38 -3.14 18.89
CA ALA A 117 -13.77 -1.77 19.25
C ALA A 117 -13.90 -0.90 17.99
N ASN A 118 -12.99 -1.03 17.03
CA ASN A 118 -13.11 -0.34 15.75
C ASN A 118 -14.38 -0.77 15.00
N ARG A 119 -14.72 -2.07 14.96
CA ARG A 119 -15.99 -2.53 14.36
C ARG A 119 -17.22 -1.97 15.05
N ILE A 120 -17.19 -1.82 16.38
CA ILE A 120 -18.28 -1.17 17.12
C ILE A 120 -18.35 0.32 16.77
N ILE A 121 -17.21 1.02 16.76
CA ILE A 121 -17.14 2.44 16.41
C ILE A 121 -17.66 2.68 14.97
N GLU A 122 -17.30 1.82 14.03
CA GLU A 122 -17.78 1.86 12.64
C GLU A 122 -19.31 1.77 12.52
N LEU A 123 -20.00 1.07 13.43
CA LEU A 123 -21.47 1.03 13.45
C LEU A 123 -22.10 2.39 13.79
N PHE A 124 -21.38 3.24 14.52
CA PHE A 124 -21.84 4.57 14.94
C PHE A 124 -21.26 5.71 14.10
N GLN A 125 -20.22 5.44 13.32
CA GLN A 125 -19.70 6.39 12.34
C GLN A 125 -20.66 6.49 11.17
N ARG A 126 -21.22 7.68 10.94
CA ARG A 126 -21.94 7.97 9.70
C ARG A 126 -20.94 7.96 8.56
N LYS A 127 -20.89 6.85 7.81
CA LYS A 127 -20.23 6.84 6.50
C LYS A 127 -20.98 7.83 5.60
N GLN A 128 -20.29 8.85 5.10
CA GLN A 128 -20.87 9.69 4.06
C GLN A 128 -21.17 8.81 2.85
N ALA A 129 -22.38 8.93 2.30
CA ALA A 129 -22.84 8.06 1.24
C ALA A 129 -21.98 8.25 -0.02
N VAL A 130 -21.58 7.14 -0.61
CA VAL A 130 -21.09 7.11 -1.99
C VAL A 130 -22.32 7.36 -2.88
N PRO A 131 -22.29 8.34 -3.81
CA PRO A 131 -23.40 8.58 -4.73
C PRO A 131 -23.76 7.31 -5.50
N ASN A 132 -25.06 7.01 -5.56
CA ASN A 132 -25.57 5.81 -6.23
C ASN A 132 -25.84 6.02 -7.73
N LEU A 133 -25.85 7.27 -8.20
CA LEU A 133 -26.13 7.63 -9.60
C LEU A 133 -24.81 7.73 -10.38
N GLU A 134 -24.69 6.96 -11.46
CA GLU A 134 -23.49 6.93 -12.30
C GLU A 134 -23.09 8.32 -12.82
N GLY A 135 -24.06 9.18 -13.16
CA GLY A 135 -23.82 10.55 -13.60
C GLY A 135 -23.19 11.44 -12.52
N GLU A 136 -23.59 11.28 -11.25
CA GLU A 136 -23.00 12.02 -10.13
C GLU A 136 -21.58 11.52 -9.83
N MET A 137 -21.38 10.20 -9.87
CA MET A 137 -20.05 9.62 -9.67
C MET A 137 -19.06 10.04 -10.77
N GLY A 138 -19.48 10.03 -12.03
CA GLY A 138 -18.65 10.48 -13.16
C GLY A 138 -18.23 11.94 -13.07
N SER A 139 -19.07 12.81 -12.48
CA SER A 139 -18.70 14.20 -12.21
C SER A 139 -17.69 14.35 -11.06
N LEU A 140 -17.75 13.47 -10.06
CA LEU A 140 -16.90 13.54 -8.86
C LEU A 140 -15.55 12.84 -9.04
N MET A 141 -15.54 11.78 -9.85
CA MET A 141 -14.41 10.93 -10.20
C MET A 141 -14.38 10.73 -11.73
N PRO A 142 -13.94 11.73 -12.50
CA PRO A 142 -13.83 11.62 -13.95
C PRO A 142 -12.94 10.45 -14.35
N VAL A 143 -13.39 9.68 -15.33
CA VAL A 143 -12.65 8.55 -15.90
C VAL A 143 -12.27 8.88 -17.33
N HIS A 144 -10.98 8.83 -17.60
CA HIS A 144 -10.37 9.11 -18.89
C HIS A 144 -9.97 7.81 -19.57
N LYS A 145 -9.97 7.80 -20.90
CA LYS A 145 -9.40 6.70 -21.67
C LYS A 145 -7.87 6.85 -21.68
N PRO A 146 -7.10 5.85 -21.21
CA PRO A 146 -5.65 5.90 -21.24
C PRO A 146 -5.06 6.06 -22.64
N ASP A 147 -4.05 6.93 -22.76
CA ASP A 147 -3.14 6.99 -23.92
C ASP A 147 -1.79 6.29 -23.64
N TRP A 148 -1.50 6.03 -22.35
CA TRP A 148 -0.35 5.29 -21.80
C TRP A 148 1.02 5.96 -21.93
N THR A 149 1.26 6.68 -23.02
CA THR A 149 2.56 7.26 -23.38
C THR A 149 2.39 8.37 -24.43
N GLY A 150 3.38 9.25 -24.53
CA GLY A 150 3.46 10.26 -25.60
C GLY A 150 3.85 9.71 -26.98
N ASP A 151 4.34 8.48 -27.06
CA ASP A 151 4.64 7.79 -28.33
C ASP A 151 3.98 6.40 -28.38
N PRO A 152 2.86 6.22 -29.10
CA PRO A 152 2.18 4.93 -29.21
C PRO A 152 3.04 3.79 -29.76
N LYS A 153 4.11 4.08 -30.52
CA LYS A 153 5.03 3.05 -31.02
C LYS A 153 5.78 2.36 -29.90
N SER A 154 6.05 3.05 -28.80
CA SER A 154 6.74 2.46 -27.64
C SER A 154 5.93 1.34 -26.97
N LEU A 155 4.61 1.30 -27.16
CA LEU A 155 3.74 0.25 -26.63
C LEU A 155 3.86 -1.07 -27.40
N GLN A 156 4.26 -1.01 -28.68
CA GLN A 156 4.40 -2.18 -29.55
C GLN A 156 5.76 -2.88 -29.37
N GLN A 157 6.71 -2.21 -28.73
CA GLN A 157 8.04 -2.75 -28.49
C GLN A 157 8.02 -3.81 -27.37
N SER A 158 8.58 -4.97 -27.66
CA SER A 158 8.83 -6.03 -26.68
C SER A 158 10.28 -5.98 -26.21
N HIS A 159 10.49 -5.95 -24.91
CA HIS A 159 11.82 -5.89 -24.32
C HIS A 159 12.24 -7.26 -23.79
N SER A 160 13.40 -7.74 -24.22
CA SER A 160 14.06 -8.91 -23.62
C SER A 160 15.14 -8.43 -22.67
N PHE A 161 15.17 -8.99 -21.48
CA PHE A 161 16.16 -8.67 -20.46
C PHE A 161 16.41 -9.89 -19.57
N GLY A 162 17.67 -10.05 -19.18
CA GLY A 162 18.05 -10.90 -18.06
C GLY A 162 17.90 -10.15 -16.74
N TYR A 163 17.98 -10.85 -15.62
CA TYR A 163 18.04 -10.21 -14.32
C TYR A 163 18.99 -10.95 -13.37
N GLU A 164 19.51 -10.20 -12.40
CA GLU A 164 20.28 -10.71 -11.27
C GLU A 164 19.80 -10.05 -9.97
N VAL A 165 19.95 -10.75 -8.84
CA VAL A 165 19.60 -10.23 -7.52
C VAL A 165 20.88 -9.86 -6.80
N LEU A 166 21.00 -8.58 -6.46
CA LEU A 166 22.09 -8.02 -5.67
C LEU A 166 21.68 -7.94 -4.20
N SER A 167 22.64 -8.22 -3.34
CA SER A 167 22.50 -8.20 -1.89
C SER A 167 22.39 -6.78 -1.33
N ALA A 168 21.95 -6.66 -0.07
CA ALA A 168 21.89 -5.38 0.63
C ALA A 168 23.25 -4.69 0.82
N HIS A 169 24.34 -5.45 0.79
CA HIS A 169 25.71 -4.96 1.00
C HIS A 169 26.42 -4.60 -0.31
N ASP A 170 25.84 -4.97 -1.45
CA ASP A 170 26.46 -4.68 -2.74
C ASP A 170 26.49 -3.17 -2.97
N ALA A 171 27.64 -2.68 -3.43
CA ALA A 171 27.80 -1.27 -3.74
C ALA A 171 26.87 -0.91 -4.89
N THR A 172 26.03 0.11 -4.68
CA THR A 172 25.20 0.65 -5.75
C THR A 172 25.74 2.00 -6.20
N ALA A 173 25.90 2.17 -7.51
CA ALA A 173 26.36 3.44 -8.07
C ALA A 173 25.37 4.55 -7.70
N LYS A 174 25.89 5.73 -7.37
CA LYS A 174 25.10 6.96 -7.22
C LYS A 174 25.58 7.92 -8.30
N ASN A 175 24.68 8.29 -9.20
CA ASN A 175 24.98 9.28 -10.24
C ASN A 175 24.21 10.58 -9.93
N SER A 176 24.88 11.72 -10.02
CA SER A 176 24.31 13.05 -9.76
C SER A 176 23.85 13.78 -11.02
N GLU A 177 24.14 13.26 -12.21
CA GLU A 177 23.73 13.90 -13.46
C GLU A 177 22.19 14.02 -13.54
N PRO A 178 21.62 14.99 -14.27
CA PRO A 178 20.17 15.08 -14.43
C PRO A 178 19.61 13.84 -15.12
N ASN A 179 18.45 13.34 -14.68
CA ASN A 179 17.67 12.38 -15.45
C ASN A 179 16.75 13.16 -16.39
N MET A 180 17.02 13.11 -17.70
CA MET A 180 16.27 13.88 -18.71
C MET A 180 15.12 13.09 -19.35
N HIS A 181 14.92 11.82 -18.98
CA HIS A 181 13.90 10.98 -19.58
C HIS A 181 12.53 11.20 -18.93
N THR A 182 11.52 11.44 -19.77
CA THR A 182 10.14 11.57 -19.30
C THR A 182 9.61 10.24 -18.76
N ILE A 183 8.91 10.30 -17.63
CA ILE A 183 8.12 9.19 -17.11
C ILE A 183 6.64 9.48 -17.36
N TYR A 184 5.93 8.53 -17.97
CA TYR A 184 4.48 8.58 -18.13
C TYR A 184 3.84 7.71 -17.06
N SER A 185 2.85 8.23 -16.34
CA SER A 185 2.09 7.47 -15.34
C SER A 185 0.59 7.57 -15.62
N THR A 186 -0.08 6.43 -15.69
CA THR A 186 -1.53 6.34 -15.84
C THR A 186 -2.10 5.64 -14.63
N TRP A 187 -2.91 6.36 -13.84
CA TRP A 187 -3.54 5.79 -12.65
C TRP A 187 -4.77 4.96 -13.01
N LEU A 188 -4.75 3.66 -12.72
CA LEU A 188 -5.85 2.72 -13.01
C LEU A 188 -6.77 2.50 -11.81
N GLY A 189 -6.53 3.23 -10.71
CA GLY A 189 -7.28 3.15 -9.46
C GLY A 189 -6.50 2.41 -8.36
N GLN A 190 -6.83 2.74 -7.12
CA GLN A 190 -6.16 2.25 -5.92
C GLN A 190 -4.64 2.47 -6.00
N SER A 191 -3.81 1.45 -5.81
CA SER A 191 -2.36 1.53 -5.96
C SER A 191 -1.87 1.08 -7.34
N CYS A 192 -2.80 0.86 -8.28
CA CYS A 192 -2.52 0.39 -9.62
C CYS A 192 -2.14 1.54 -10.55
N ASN A 193 -0.87 1.60 -10.95
CA ASN A 193 -0.37 2.58 -11.91
C ASN A 193 0.33 1.86 -13.06
N TYR A 194 -0.03 2.26 -14.28
CA TYR A 194 0.67 1.85 -15.49
C TYR A 194 1.69 2.92 -15.85
N VAL A 195 2.97 2.58 -15.72
CA VAL A 195 4.09 3.48 -15.94
C VAL A 195 4.85 3.10 -17.21
N VAL A 196 5.18 4.08 -18.03
CA VAL A 196 6.08 3.92 -19.17
C VAL A 196 7.30 4.80 -18.96
N TYR A 197 8.48 4.18 -18.93
CA TYR A 197 9.76 4.86 -18.75
C TYR A 197 10.80 4.27 -19.71
N ARG A 198 11.37 5.09 -20.60
CA ARG A 198 12.29 4.66 -21.67
C ARG A 198 11.75 3.46 -22.48
N GLY A 199 10.45 3.48 -22.78
CA GLY A 199 9.73 2.39 -23.46
C GLY A 199 9.36 1.19 -22.59
N ILE A 200 9.97 1.02 -21.42
CA ILE A 200 9.69 -0.08 -20.48
C ILE A 200 8.33 0.13 -19.82
N LYS A 201 7.48 -0.89 -19.89
CA LYS A 201 6.12 -0.90 -19.35
C LYS A 201 6.10 -1.54 -17.96
N ILE A 202 5.78 -0.78 -16.93
CA ILE A 202 5.77 -1.21 -15.53
C ILE A 202 4.35 -1.06 -14.98
N LEU A 203 3.83 -2.09 -14.32
CA LEU A 203 2.55 -2.05 -13.64
C LEU A 203 2.74 -2.28 -12.15
N THR A 204 2.27 -1.37 -11.30
CA THR A 204 2.30 -1.54 -9.85
C THR A 204 0.98 -2.10 -9.35
N ASP A 205 1.00 -2.96 -8.32
CA ASP A 205 -0.15 -3.43 -7.54
C ASP A 205 -1.45 -3.65 -8.35
N PRO A 206 -1.45 -4.61 -9.31
CA PRO A 206 -2.48 -4.68 -10.33
C PRO A 206 -3.84 -5.10 -9.76
N ILE A 207 -4.86 -4.24 -9.94
CA ILE A 207 -6.23 -4.46 -9.46
C ILE A 207 -7.31 -4.17 -10.52
N PHE A 208 -7.82 -5.21 -11.17
CA PHE A 208 -8.83 -5.14 -12.24
C PHE A 208 -10.19 -5.76 -11.83
N SER A 209 -10.25 -6.41 -10.67
CA SER A 209 -11.49 -6.89 -10.06
C SER A 209 -12.37 -5.73 -9.55
N ASP A 210 -13.68 -5.97 -9.58
CA ASP A 210 -14.69 -5.08 -8.98
C ASP A 210 -14.95 -5.41 -7.50
N TYR A 211 -14.53 -6.58 -7.03
CA TYR A 211 -14.73 -7.05 -5.66
C TYR A 211 -13.42 -7.56 -5.07
N LEU A 212 -13.11 -7.18 -3.83
CA LEU A 212 -11.86 -7.57 -3.18
C LEU A 212 -11.91 -8.95 -2.52
N LEU A 213 -13.10 -9.46 -2.20
CA LEU A 213 -13.26 -10.76 -1.55
C LEU A 213 -14.22 -11.64 -2.36
N HIS A 214 -15.49 -11.22 -2.45
CA HIS A 214 -16.53 -11.92 -3.19
C HIS A 214 -17.62 -10.94 -3.64
N GLU A 215 -18.39 -11.28 -4.67
CA GLU A 215 -19.46 -10.42 -5.23
C GLU A 215 -20.55 -10.08 -4.20
N THR A 216 -20.79 -10.99 -3.25
CA THR A 216 -21.80 -10.84 -2.19
C THR A 216 -21.22 -10.42 -0.84
N LEU A 217 -19.90 -10.42 -0.70
CA LEU A 217 -19.23 -10.17 0.58
C LEU A 217 -17.91 -9.43 0.36
N GLY A 218 -17.80 -8.25 0.96
CA GLY A 218 -16.59 -7.44 0.96
C GLY A 218 -16.73 -6.14 0.18
N PRO A 219 -15.66 -5.33 0.12
CA PRO A 219 -15.68 -4.06 -0.58
C PRO A 219 -15.87 -4.24 -2.09
N LYS A 220 -16.81 -3.46 -2.64
CA LYS A 220 -17.03 -3.30 -4.08
C LYS A 220 -16.36 -2.00 -4.55
N ARG A 221 -15.80 -2.02 -5.75
CA ARG A 221 -15.27 -0.85 -6.45
C ARG A 221 -16.38 0.20 -6.62
N ILE A 222 -16.06 1.46 -6.36
CA ILE A 222 -17.03 2.57 -6.42
C ILE A 222 -16.88 3.43 -7.69
N THR A 223 -15.82 3.23 -8.46
CA THR A 223 -15.55 3.96 -9.71
C THR A 223 -15.46 3.01 -10.90
N ALA A 224 -15.70 3.52 -12.11
CA ALA A 224 -15.50 2.73 -13.32
C ALA A 224 -14.01 2.44 -13.54
N LYS A 225 -13.72 1.29 -14.15
CA LYS A 225 -12.37 0.92 -14.57
C LYS A 225 -11.96 1.77 -15.78
N PRO A 226 -10.78 2.42 -15.78
CA PRO A 226 -10.37 3.25 -16.92
C PRO A 226 -10.03 2.43 -18.17
N ALA A 227 -9.61 1.19 -17.97
CA ALA A 227 -9.34 0.23 -19.03
C ALA A 227 -9.70 -1.18 -18.56
N GLU A 228 -10.16 -2.00 -19.50
CA GLU A 228 -10.25 -3.45 -19.27
C GLU A 228 -8.85 -4.07 -19.37
N ILE A 229 -8.65 -5.18 -18.66
CA ILE A 229 -7.34 -5.83 -18.59
C ILE A 229 -6.87 -6.31 -19.98
N GLU A 230 -7.79 -6.78 -20.82
CA GLU A 230 -7.51 -7.22 -22.20
C GLU A 230 -7.09 -6.08 -23.13
N LYS A 231 -7.45 -4.83 -22.79
CA LYS A 231 -7.09 -3.63 -23.54
C LYS A 231 -5.86 -2.92 -22.96
N THR A 232 -5.36 -3.38 -21.82
CA THR A 232 -4.18 -2.84 -21.18
C THR A 232 -2.94 -3.42 -21.87
N PRO A 233 -2.00 -2.59 -22.38
CA PRO A 233 -0.82 -3.11 -23.04
C PRO A 233 -0.01 -3.99 -22.09
N ILE A 234 0.46 -5.16 -22.57
CA ILE A 234 1.12 -6.16 -21.72
C ILE A 234 2.37 -5.53 -21.05
N PRO A 235 2.43 -5.50 -19.70
CA PRO A 235 3.60 -4.98 -18.98
C PRO A 235 4.87 -5.77 -19.33
N ASP A 236 6.03 -5.14 -19.20
CA ASP A 236 7.31 -5.83 -19.17
C ASP A 236 7.61 -6.32 -17.75
N ILE A 237 7.22 -5.52 -16.75
CA ILE A 237 7.45 -5.76 -15.32
C ILE A 237 6.15 -5.50 -14.56
N ILE A 238 5.82 -6.36 -13.60
CA ILE A 238 4.76 -6.15 -12.62
C ILE A 238 5.39 -6.10 -11.23
N ILE A 239 5.14 -5.03 -10.48
CA ILE A 239 5.63 -4.85 -9.11
C ILE A 239 4.46 -5.04 -8.15
N VAL A 240 4.63 -5.87 -7.13
CA VAL A 240 3.62 -6.09 -6.09
C VAL A 240 4.20 -5.71 -4.73
N SER A 241 3.62 -4.73 -4.05
CA SER A 241 4.05 -4.26 -2.73
C SER A 241 3.81 -5.29 -1.64
N HIS A 242 2.64 -5.94 -1.65
CA HIS A 242 2.24 -6.95 -0.67
C HIS A 242 1.01 -7.72 -1.17
N ASN A 243 0.60 -8.74 -0.41
CA ASN A 243 -0.39 -9.71 -0.88
C ASN A 243 -1.85 -9.38 -0.52
N HIS A 244 -2.18 -8.16 -0.07
CA HIS A 244 -3.58 -7.82 0.20
C HIS A 244 -4.42 -7.85 -1.10
N PRO A 245 -5.73 -8.16 -1.01
CA PRO A 245 -6.56 -8.32 -2.20
C PRO A 245 -6.68 -7.08 -3.08
N ASP A 246 -6.52 -5.87 -2.54
CA ASP A 246 -6.57 -4.61 -3.29
C ASP A 246 -5.23 -4.22 -3.93
N HIS A 247 -4.16 -4.99 -3.68
CA HIS A 247 -2.84 -4.80 -4.30
C HIS A 247 -2.40 -5.98 -5.17
N LEU A 248 -2.97 -7.18 -4.93
CA LEU A 248 -2.67 -8.38 -5.69
C LEU A 248 -3.96 -9.10 -6.08
N ASP A 249 -4.40 -8.86 -7.31
CA ASP A 249 -5.64 -9.39 -7.84
C ASP A 249 -5.47 -10.74 -8.56
N HIS A 250 -6.42 -11.65 -8.36
CA HIS A 250 -6.45 -12.93 -9.04
C HIS A 250 -6.73 -12.80 -10.54
N VAL A 251 -7.50 -11.79 -10.97
CA VAL A 251 -7.75 -11.54 -12.41
C VAL A 251 -6.44 -11.20 -13.11
N SER A 252 -5.65 -10.30 -12.51
CA SER A 252 -4.31 -9.92 -13.01
C SER A 252 -3.36 -11.11 -13.09
N MET A 253 -3.27 -11.93 -12.03
CA MET A 253 -2.40 -13.12 -12.02
C MET A 253 -2.80 -14.13 -13.08
N ARG A 254 -4.10 -14.36 -13.31
CA ARG A 254 -4.55 -15.27 -14.38
C ARG A 254 -4.23 -14.72 -15.76
N HIS A 255 -4.48 -13.43 -15.99
CA HIS A 255 -4.32 -12.81 -17.30
C HIS A 255 -2.85 -12.67 -17.71
N TRP A 256 -1.96 -12.30 -16.77
CA TRP A 256 -0.52 -12.15 -17.00
C TRP A 256 0.33 -13.28 -16.38
N GLY A 257 -0.30 -14.43 -16.13
CA GLY A 257 0.35 -15.66 -15.67
C GLY A 257 0.71 -16.60 -16.81
N SER A 258 0.64 -17.91 -16.57
CA SER A 258 1.06 -18.98 -17.50
C SER A 258 0.47 -18.87 -18.90
N ASP A 259 -0.75 -18.36 -18.99
CA ASP A 259 -1.55 -18.33 -20.21
C ASP A 259 -1.24 -17.09 -21.06
N CYS A 260 -0.43 -16.16 -20.54
CA CYS A 260 -0.01 -14.96 -21.26
C CYS A 260 1.09 -15.29 -22.27
N ALA A 261 0.90 -14.88 -23.53
CA ALA A 261 1.87 -15.10 -24.61
C ALA A 261 3.26 -14.53 -24.30
N ARG A 262 3.32 -13.42 -23.56
CA ARG A 262 4.56 -12.82 -23.04
C ARG A 262 4.39 -12.52 -21.56
N GLN A 263 4.86 -13.43 -20.71
CA GLN A 263 4.78 -13.25 -19.26
C GLN A 263 5.63 -12.06 -18.81
N PRO A 264 5.04 -11.05 -18.14
CA PRO A 264 5.79 -10.02 -17.45
C PRO A 264 6.69 -10.62 -16.36
N LEU A 265 7.75 -9.92 -15.98
CA LEU A 265 8.52 -10.31 -14.79
C LEU A 265 7.78 -9.77 -13.57
N TRP A 266 7.32 -10.67 -12.69
CA TRP A 266 6.71 -10.27 -11.43
C TRP A 266 7.78 -10.08 -10.36
N ILE A 267 7.95 -8.85 -9.87
CA ILE A 267 8.85 -8.53 -8.77
C ILE A 267 8.02 -8.42 -7.50
N ILE A 268 8.30 -9.30 -6.54
CA ILE A 268 7.45 -9.52 -5.37
C ILE A 268 8.27 -9.57 -4.07
N PRO A 269 7.66 -9.32 -2.91
CA PRO A 269 8.34 -9.44 -1.64
C PRO A 269 8.55 -10.92 -1.27
N LYS A 270 9.62 -11.20 -0.53
CA LYS A 270 9.99 -12.55 -0.08
C LYS A 270 8.86 -13.29 0.65
N GLY A 271 8.67 -14.57 0.34
CA GLY A 271 7.64 -15.44 0.91
C GLY A 271 6.32 -15.45 0.15
N LEU A 272 6.21 -14.73 -0.97
CA LEU A 272 5.01 -14.64 -1.80
C LEU A 272 5.05 -15.57 -3.04
N GLY A 273 6.22 -16.13 -3.39
CA GLY A 273 6.44 -16.96 -4.58
C GLY A 273 5.47 -18.14 -4.66
N HIS A 274 5.31 -18.90 -3.57
CA HIS A 274 4.38 -20.03 -3.51
C HIS A 274 2.92 -19.65 -3.79
N PHE A 275 2.52 -18.42 -3.45
CA PHE A 275 1.19 -17.93 -3.77
C PHE A 275 1.06 -17.62 -5.26
N LEU A 276 2.08 -17.04 -5.89
CA LEU A 276 2.14 -16.81 -7.33
C LEU A 276 2.11 -18.12 -8.12
N GLU A 277 2.92 -19.11 -7.74
CA GLU A 277 2.98 -20.43 -8.37
C GLU A 277 1.60 -21.12 -8.37
N ARG A 278 0.92 -21.10 -7.22
CA ARG A 278 -0.45 -21.64 -7.08
C ARG A 278 -1.47 -20.93 -7.97
N ASN A 279 -1.23 -19.67 -8.31
CA ASN A 279 -2.05 -18.88 -9.23
C ASN A 279 -1.48 -18.88 -10.66
N LYS A 280 -0.60 -19.84 -10.99
CA LYS A 280 0.01 -20.06 -12.30
C LYS A 280 0.89 -18.92 -12.79
N VAL A 281 1.46 -18.11 -11.90
CA VAL A 281 2.49 -17.12 -12.27
C VAL A 281 3.86 -17.77 -12.05
N THR A 282 4.57 -18.06 -13.15
CA THR A 282 5.85 -18.79 -13.11
C THR A 282 7.08 -17.90 -13.28
N ARG A 283 6.92 -16.70 -13.86
CA ARG A 283 8.03 -15.76 -14.08
C ARG A 283 8.02 -14.67 -13.02
N TYR A 284 8.68 -14.93 -11.88
CA TYR A 284 8.80 -13.98 -10.79
C TYR A 284 10.19 -13.98 -10.14
N VAL A 285 10.46 -12.93 -9.38
CA VAL A 285 11.62 -12.80 -8.50
C VAL A 285 11.16 -12.32 -7.13
N GLU A 286 11.63 -13.00 -6.09
CA GLU A 286 11.39 -12.61 -4.69
C GLU A 286 12.54 -11.76 -4.18
N LEU A 287 12.21 -10.60 -3.61
CA LEU A 287 13.17 -9.71 -2.99
C LEU A 287 12.85 -9.51 -1.51
N SER A 288 13.87 -9.59 -0.68
CA SER A 288 13.88 -9.09 0.70
C SER A 288 14.20 -7.59 0.69
N TRP A 289 13.89 -6.92 1.81
CA TRP A 289 14.29 -5.52 1.98
C TRP A 289 15.79 -5.32 1.81
N TRP A 290 16.12 -4.22 1.14
CA TRP A 290 17.44 -3.77 0.72
C TRP A 290 18.08 -4.55 -0.44
N GLU A 291 17.45 -5.63 -0.92
CA GLU A 291 17.90 -6.33 -2.12
C GLU A 291 17.46 -5.59 -3.39
N THR A 292 18.24 -5.78 -4.45
CA THR A 292 18.01 -5.12 -5.75
C THR A 292 17.90 -6.16 -6.85
N CYS A 293 16.83 -6.12 -7.65
CA CYS A 293 16.77 -6.82 -8.91
C CYS A 293 17.35 -5.91 -10.01
N GLN A 294 18.53 -6.25 -10.51
CA GLN A 294 19.13 -5.58 -11.64
C GLN A 294 18.64 -6.23 -12.94
N LEU A 295 18.12 -5.41 -13.85
CA LEU A 295 17.63 -5.80 -15.16
C LEU A 295 18.67 -5.41 -16.20
N ASN A 296 19.15 -6.39 -16.95
CA ASN A 296 20.18 -6.23 -17.98
C ASN A 296 19.54 -6.41 -19.35
N PHE A 297 19.45 -5.34 -20.14
CA PHE A 297 18.78 -5.35 -21.44
C PHE A 297 19.78 -5.71 -22.55
N THR A 298 19.39 -6.62 -23.44
CA THR A 298 20.19 -6.96 -24.63
C THR A 298 19.82 -6.01 -25.78
N HIS A 299 20.76 -5.19 -26.23
CA HIS A 299 20.50 -4.14 -27.22
C HIS A 299 20.09 -4.69 -28.60
N ALA A 300 19.08 -4.03 -29.20
CA ALA A 300 18.97 -3.86 -30.65
C ALA A 300 18.91 -2.37 -31.08
N LEU A 301 18.67 -1.43 -30.15
CA LEU A 301 18.55 0.00 -30.44
C LEU A 301 19.20 0.84 -29.31
N SER A 302 19.79 1.98 -29.66
CA SER A 302 20.61 2.87 -28.81
C SER A 302 19.83 3.74 -27.82
N GLU A 303 18.50 3.65 -27.79
CA GLU A 303 17.64 4.50 -26.95
C GLU A 303 17.27 3.85 -25.60
N PHE A 304 17.53 2.55 -25.45
CA PHE A 304 17.16 1.78 -24.26
C PHE A 304 18.22 1.83 -23.16
N PRO A 305 17.83 1.74 -21.88
CA PRO A 305 18.79 1.63 -20.79
C PRO A 305 19.55 0.31 -20.91
N GLU A 306 20.89 0.35 -20.81
CA GLU A 306 21.72 -0.86 -20.67
C GLU A 306 21.30 -1.66 -19.43
N LYS A 307 20.99 -0.93 -18.35
CA LYS A 307 20.68 -1.45 -17.03
C LYS A 307 19.59 -0.63 -16.34
N LEU A 308 18.64 -1.31 -15.69
CA LEU A 308 17.73 -0.72 -14.70
C LEU A 308 17.80 -1.50 -13.39
N GLU A 309 17.52 -0.86 -12.27
CA GLU A 309 17.49 -1.50 -10.96
C GLU A 309 16.10 -1.34 -10.33
N ILE A 310 15.55 -2.42 -9.78
CA ILE A 310 14.34 -2.37 -8.95
C ILE A 310 14.72 -2.83 -7.56
N VAL A 311 14.71 -1.88 -6.63
CA VAL A 311 15.11 -2.07 -5.25
C VAL A 311 13.87 -2.36 -4.41
N CYS A 312 13.92 -3.41 -3.58
CA CYS A 312 12.92 -3.69 -2.57
C CYS A 312 13.28 -2.94 -1.28
N THR A 313 12.49 -1.94 -0.89
CA THR A 313 12.73 -1.13 0.32
C THR A 313 11.72 -1.46 1.42
N PRO A 314 12.07 -1.27 2.71
CA PRO A 314 11.11 -1.50 3.78
C PRO A 314 9.88 -0.61 3.68
N ALA A 315 8.78 -1.10 4.25
CA ALA A 315 7.56 -0.35 4.49
C ALA A 315 7.01 -0.76 5.87
N MET A 316 6.31 0.13 6.56
CA MET A 316 5.68 -0.17 7.84
C MET A 316 4.24 -0.61 7.60
N HIS A 317 4.04 -1.91 7.36
CA HIS A 317 2.73 -2.50 7.04
C HIS A 317 2.66 -3.97 7.48
N TRP A 318 1.83 -4.78 6.82
CA TRP A 318 1.65 -6.21 7.07
C TRP A 318 1.21 -6.92 5.78
N SER A 319 1.12 -8.24 5.82
CA SER A 319 0.62 -9.06 4.72
C SER A 319 -0.42 -10.08 5.22
N GLY A 320 -1.35 -10.50 4.36
CA GLY A 320 -2.29 -11.56 4.64
C GLY A 320 -3.59 -11.44 3.83
N ARG A 321 -4.11 -12.57 3.35
CA ARG A 321 -5.41 -12.65 2.68
C ARG A 321 -6.48 -13.32 3.57
N GLY A 322 -6.05 -13.94 4.66
CA GLY A 322 -6.88 -14.54 5.69
C GLY A 322 -6.17 -14.56 7.04
N ILE A 323 -6.74 -15.29 8.00
CA ILE A 323 -6.24 -15.29 9.39
C ILE A 323 -4.98 -16.17 9.53
N LEU A 324 -4.83 -17.21 8.70
CA LEU A 324 -3.76 -18.19 8.83
C LEU A 324 -2.47 -17.78 8.14
N ASP A 325 -2.53 -16.94 7.12
CA ASP A 325 -1.41 -16.50 6.29
C ASP A 325 -0.86 -15.11 6.66
N VAL A 326 -1.41 -14.47 7.71
CA VAL A 326 -0.92 -13.19 8.23
C VAL A 326 0.60 -13.20 8.38
N ASN A 327 1.29 -12.29 7.72
CA ASN A 327 2.74 -12.12 7.76
C ASN A 327 3.55 -13.37 7.37
N ARG A 328 3.01 -14.26 6.51
CA ARG A 328 3.81 -15.36 5.92
C ARG A 328 4.68 -14.91 4.75
N SER A 329 4.35 -13.78 4.13
CA SER A 329 5.20 -13.07 3.17
C SER A 329 5.59 -11.71 3.72
N LEU A 330 6.64 -11.13 3.17
CA LEU A 330 7.02 -9.74 3.41
C LEU A 330 6.01 -8.79 2.72
N TRP A 331 6.12 -7.51 3.03
CA TRP A 331 5.50 -6.36 2.38
C TRP A 331 6.61 -5.34 2.11
N ALA A 332 6.52 -4.53 1.07
CA ALA A 332 7.61 -3.65 0.67
C ALA A 332 7.13 -2.41 -0.08
N SER A 333 7.98 -1.39 -0.08
CA SER A 333 8.00 -0.35 -1.10
C SER A 333 9.04 -0.71 -2.17
N PHE A 334 8.96 -0.10 -3.35
CA PHE A 334 9.89 -0.36 -4.45
C PHE A 334 10.43 0.92 -5.05
N LEU A 335 11.73 0.93 -5.36
CA LEU A 335 12.40 2.04 -6.03
C LEU A 335 13.01 1.58 -7.35
N LEU A 336 12.53 2.12 -8.46
CA LEU A 336 13.19 2.01 -9.76
C LEU A 336 14.35 3.01 -9.83
N ARG A 337 15.51 2.53 -10.25
CA ARG A 337 16.68 3.36 -10.54
C ARG A 337 17.17 3.15 -11.96
N ASP A 338 17.63 4.24 -12.57
CA ASP A 338 18.26 4.25 -13.88
C ASP A 338 19.64 4.87 -13.72
N ASP A 339 20.68 4.10 -14.03
CA ASP A 339 22.09 4.50 -13.86
C ASP A 339 22.37 5.12 -12.47
N GLY A 340 21.91 4.44 -11.41
CA GLY A 340 22.10 4.88 -10.03
C GLY A 340 21.21 6.05 -9.57
N LYS A 341 20.32 6.58 -10.41
CA LYS A 341 19.40 7.68 -10.06
C LYS A 341 18.02 7.16 -9.70
N PRO A 342 17.38 7.64 -8.62
CA PRO A 342 16.01 7.26 -8.30
C PRO A 342 14.99 7.86 -9.28
N VAL A 343 14.21 7.01 -9.93
CA VAL A 343 13.23 7.42 -10.96
C VAL A 343 11.80 7.31 -10.44
N LEU A 344 11.38 6.12 -10.00
CA LEU A 344 10.02 5.86 -9.55
C LEU A 344 10.07 5.21 -8.17
N PHE A 345 9.42 5.83 -7.18
CA PHE A 345 9.19 5.21 -5.87
C PHE A 345 7.72 4.80 -5.74
N HIS A 346 7.45 3.50 -5.62
CA HIS A 346 6.13 2.97 -5.30
C HIS A 346 6.10 2.58 -3.82
N ALA A 347 5.38 3.35 -3.00
CA ALA A 347 5.38 3.12 -1.56
C ALA A 347 4.64 1.84 -1.13
N GLY A 348 3.74 1.31 -1.98
CA GLY A 348 2.73 0.36 -1.53
C GLY A 348 1.86 0.98 -0.44
N ASP A 349 1.44 0.16 0.51
CA ASP A 349 0.87 0.65 1.77
C ASP A 349 1.95 0.73 2.84
N THR A 350 1.94 1.82 3.60
CA THR A 350 2.92 2.03 4.67
C THR A 350 2.41 3.05 5.67
N GLY A 351 2.77 2.90 6.94
CA GLY A 351 2.77 3.98 7.92
C GLY A 351 4.00 4.89 7.78
N TYR A 352 4.03 5.95 8.57
CA TYR A 352 5.12 6.94 8.51
C TYR A 352 6.26 6.64 9.51
N VAL A 353 7.48 6.50 8.99
CA VAL A 353 8.72 6.38 9.75
C VAL A 353 9.76 7.31 9.14
N LYS A 354 10.05 8.45 9.78
CA LYS A 354 10.95 9.48 9.23
C LYS A 354 12.34 8.91 8.86
N ASP A 355 12.95 8.17 9.80
CA ASP A 355 14.29 7.61 9.64
C ASP A 355 14.38 6.58 8.50
N LEU A 356 13.28 5.89 8.16
CA LEU A 356 13.23 4.96 7.03
C LEU A 356 13.45 5.69 5.70
N TYR A 357 12.68 6.75 5.45
CA TYR A 357 12.74 7.48 4.18
C TYR A 357 14.07 8.22 4.01
N ILE A 358 14.62 8.78 5.09
CA ILE A 358 15.97 9.37 5.07
C ILE A 358 17.02 8.32 4.67
N ARG A 359 16.94 7.10 5.22
CA ARG A 359 17.88 6.03 4.87
C ARG A 359 17.73 5.52 3.44
N ILE A 360 16.50 5.42 2.93
CA ILE A 360 16.25 5.07 1.52
C ILE A 360 16.95 6.09 0.62
N LYS A 361 16.76 7.38 0.89
CA LYS A 361 17.42 8.47 0.19
C LYS A 361 18.95 8.39 0.31
N GLU A 362 19.47 8.24 1.52
CA GLU A 362 20.91 8.16 1.77
C GLU A 362 21.55 6.94 1.10
N LYS A 363 20.86 5.80 1.00
CA LYS A 363 21.37 4.60 0.33
C LYS A 363 21.32 4.71 -1.19
N PHE A 364 20.19 5.12 -1.76
CA PHE A 364 19.90 4.97 -3.19
C PHE A 364 19.88 6.28 -3.98
N GLY A 365 20.11 7.41 -3.32
CA GLY A 365 20.12 8.74 -3.92
C GLY A 365 18.87 9.54 -3.57
N SER A 366 18.99 10.87 -3.66
CA SER A 366 17.89 11.81 -3.52
C SER A 366 17.31 12.22 -4.88
N GLY A 367 16.21 12.98 -4.87
CA GLY A 367 15.64 13.50 -6.10
C GLY A 367 14.80 12.48 -6.86
N VAL A 368 14.05 11.63 -6.15
CA VAL A 368 13.12 10.67 -6.79
C VAL A 368 12.22 11.43 -7.77
N LYS A 369 12.31 11.15 -9.08
CA LYS A 369 11.56 11.90 -10.11
C LYS A 369 10.04 11.84 -9.87
N LEU A 370 9.51 10.65 -9.58
CA LEU A 370 8.10 10.41 -9.26
C LEU A 370 7.97 9.47 -8.06
N ALA A 371 7.23 9.89 -7.03
CA ALA A 371 6.79 9.03 -5.95
C ALA A 371 5.26 8.80 -6.01
N LEU A 372 4.85 7.54 -6.00
CA LEU A 372 3.47 7.10 -5.87
C LEU A 372 3.23 6.78 -4.39
N LEU A 373 2.54 7.67 -3.69
CA LEU A 373 2.36 7.60 -2.23
C LEU A 373 0.88 7.40 -1.89
N PRO A 374 0.50 6.38 -1.08
CA PRO A 374 -0.88 6.21 -0.68
C PRO A 374 -1.35 7.41 0.13
N CYS A 375 -2.59 7.82 -0.04
CA CYS A 375 -3.17 8.93 0.72
C CYS A 375 -4.56 8.63 1.29
N GLY A 376 -5.11 7.43 1.06
CA GLY A 376 -6.37 6.94 1.64
C GLY A 376 -6.15 5.84 2.69
N GLN A 377 -7.25 5.27 3.17
CA GLN A 377 -7.30 4.23 4.21
C GLN A 377 -6.73 4.67 5.57
N TYR A 378 -6.82 5.97 5.90
CA TYR A 378 -6.23 6.50 7.13
C TYR A 378 -7.24 6.70 8.28
N CYS A 379 -8.56 6.54 8.07
CA CYS A 379 -9.53 6.65 9.17
C CYS A 379 -10.02 5.30 9.75
N PRO A 380 -10.22 5.23 11.09
CA PRO A 380 -9.85 6.24 12.07
C PRO A 380 -8.33 6.25 12.34
N GLU A 381 -7.76 7.45 12.50
CA GLU A 381 -6.29 7.65 12.53
C GLU A 381 -5.59 6.80 13.58
N TRP A 382 -6.10 6.73 14.81
CA TRP A 382 -5.50 5.93 15.90
C TRP A 382 -5.36 4.43 15.55
N HIS A 383 -6.23 3.94 14.66
CA HIS A 383 -6.22 2.57 14.18
C HIS A 383 -5.32 2.42 12.95
N GLN A 384 -5.43 3.32 11.97
CA GLN A 384 -4.74 3.12 10.68
C GLN A 384 -3.29 3.61 10.65
N ARG A 385 -2.93 4.60 11.49
CA ARG A 385 -1.60 5.24 11.53
C ARG A 385 -0.40 4.29 11.51
N PRO A 386 -0.41 3.11 12.18
CA PRO A 386 0.72 2.18 12.10
C PRO A 386 0.95 1.52 10.73
N ARG A 387 0.05 1.71 9.76
CA ARG A 387 -0.01 0.94 8.51
C ARG A 387 -0.35 1.77 7.27
N HIS A 388 -1.00 2.91 7.45
CA HIS A 388 -1.35 3.83 6.38
C HIS A 388 -0.98 5.26 6.78
N ILE A 389 -0.26 5.94 5.89
CA ILE A 389 -0.02 7.38 5.96
C ILE A 389 -1.28 8.16 5.57
N ASN A 390 -1.43 9.35 6.14
CA ASN A 390 -2.46 10.31 5.75
C ASN A 390 -1.89 11.39 4.80
N PRO A 391 -2.73 12.28 4.22
CA PRO A 391 -2.28 13.35 3.32
C PRO A 391 -1.19 14.27 3.91
N GLU A 392 -1.18 14.54 5.21
CA GLU A 392 -0.09 15.29 5.86
C GLU A 392 1.23 14.53 5.85
N GLU A 393 1.18 13.22 6.07
CA GLU A 393 2.34 12.35 6.06
C GLU A 393 2.86 12.11 4.64
N VAL A 394 2.02 12.15 3.61
CA VAL A 394 2.46 12.19 2.19
C VAL A 394 3.43 13.35 1.96
N ILE A 395 3.13 14.56 2.45
CA ILE A 395 4.01 15.72 2.31
C ILE A 395 5.31 15.54 3.12
N LYS A 396 5.27 14.85 4.26
CA LYS A 396 6.49 14.53 5.02
C LYS A 396 7.36 13.54 4.25
N VAL A 397 6.79 12.46 3.72
CA VAL A 397 7.50 11.46 2.92
C VAL A 397 8.12 12.10 1.68
N MET A 398 7.39 12.98 0.98
CA MET A 398 7.92 13.75 -0.14
C MET A 398 9.21 14.50 0.24
N LYS A 399 9.22 15.17 1.39
CA LYS A 399 10.38 15.92 1.89
C LYS A 399 11.52 15.01 2.33
N ASP A 400 11.21 13.93 3.06
CA ASP A 400 12.22 13.02 3.60
C ASP A 400 12.94 12.22 2.50
N LEU A 401 12.23 11.88 1.41
CA LEU A 401 12.80 11.26 0.20
C LEU A 401 13.43 12.28 -0.76
N GLU A 402 13.16 13.58 -0.58
CA GLU A 402 13.43 14.62 -1.58
C GLU A 402 12.83 14.26 -2.95
N ALA A 403 11.58 13.79 -2.96
CA ALA A 403 10.86 13.48 -4.18
C ALA A 403 10.47 14.76 -4.94
N GLN A 404 10.71 14.78 -6.24
CA GLN A 404 10.44 15.93 -7.10
C GLN A 404 8.95 16.06 -7.41
N ASN A 405 8.29 14.93 -7.67
CA ASN A 405 6.86 14.86 -7.95
C ASN A 405 6.21 13.73 -7.14
N VAL A 406 4.99 13.96 -6.68
CA VAL A 406 4.17 13.01 -5.92
C VAL A 406 2.79 12.91 -6.55
N LEU A 407 2.37 11.67 -6.80
CA LEU A 407 0.99 11.34 -7.09
C LEU A 407 0.39 10.59 -5.90
N GLY A 408 -0.69 11.14 -5.33
CA GLY A 408 -1.44 10.52 -4.25
C GLY A 408 -2.31 9.37 -4.78
N ILE A 409 -2.02 8.14 -4.35
CA ILE A 409 -2.70 6.90 -4.78
C ILE A 409 -3.51 6.29 -3.62
N HIS A 410 -4.11 5.11 -3.81
CA HIS A 410 -4.84 4.36 -2.77
C HIS A 410 -6.09 5.10 -2.23
N TRP A 411 -6.80 5.80 -3.10
CA TRP A 411 -8.04 6.51 -2.76
C TRP A 411 -9.09 6.40 -3.86
N GLY A 412 -10.34 6.73 -3.55
CA GLY A 412 -11.44 6.90 -4.52
C GLY A 412 -11.84 5.65 -5.32
N THR A 413 -11.26 4.48 -5.05
CA THR A 413 -11.49 3.25 -5.83
C THR A 413 -12.32 2.22 -5.06
N PHE A 414 -12.00 2.04 -3.77
CA PHE A 414 -12.77 1.24 -2.82
C PHE A 414 -12.96 2.04 -1.53
N THR A 415 -14.01 1.74 -0.77
CA THR A 415 -14.21 2.31 0.59
C THR A 415 -13.69 1.33 1.65
N LEU A 416 -12.42 1.47 2.04
CA LEU A 416 -11.72 0.53 2.94
C LEU A 416 -11.62 1.01 4.39
N SER A 417 -12.08 2.22 4.64
CA SER A 417 -11.94 3.00 5.88
C SER A 417 -13.16 3.92 6.03
N SER A 418 -13.15 4.81 7.01
CA SER A 418 -14.30 5.67 7.33
C SER A 418 -14.25 7.09 6.78
N GLU A 419 -13.14 7.54 6.17
CA GLU A 419 -13.12 8.83 5.49
C GLU A 419 -14.05 8.86 4.27
N TYR A 420 -14.50 10.07 3.91
CA TYR A 420 -15.21 10.26 2.65
C TYR A 420 -14.28 9.96 1.47
N PHE A 421 -14.78 9.30 0.43
CA PHE A 421 -13.93 8.74 -0.63
C PHE A 421 -13.08 9.76 -1.41
N ARG A 422 -13.47 11.05 -1.43
CA ARG A 422 -12.68 12.16 -2.03
C ARG A 422 -11.86 12.95 -1.03
N GLU A 423 -12.10 12.77 0.27
CA GLU A 423 -11.36 13.47 1.32
C GLU A 423 -9.83 13.32 1.15
N PRO A 424 -9.28 12.13 0.79
CA PRO A 424 -7.85 12.00 0.51
C PRO A 424 -7.33 13.01 -0.53
N LYS A 425 -8.02 13.13 -1.68
CA LYS A 425 -7.67 14.08 -2.76
C LYS A 425 -7.82 15.52 -2.31
N GLU A 426 -9.00 15.86 -1.78
CA GLU A 426 -9.33 17.22 -1.38
C GLU A 426 -8.35 17.72 -0.30
N ARG A 427 -8.01 16.87 0.67
CA ARG A 427 -7.08 17.19 1.75
C ARG A 427 -5.64 17.30 1.25
N LEU A 428 -5.16 16.36 0.43
CA LEU A 428 -3.80 16.41 -0.11
C LEU A 428 -3.58 17.66 -0.95
N GLU A 429 -4.49 17.94 -1.88
CA GLU A 429 -4.37 19.11 -2.76
C GLU A 429 -4.50 20.43 -2.00
N MET A 430 -5.38 20.50 -0.99
CA MET A 430 -5.46 21.67 -0.11
C MET A 430 -4.14 21.89 0.63
N LEU A 431 -3.54 20.85 1.22
CA LEU A 431 -2.26 20.96 1.92
C LEU A 431 -1.11 21.33 0.96
N ALA A 432 -1.11 20.77 -0.25
CA ALA A 432 -0.14 21.09 -1.28
C ALA A 432 -0.24 22.54 -1.77
N GLU A 433 -1.47 23.06 -1.92
CA GLU A 433 -1.72 24.49 -2.21
C GLU A 433 -1.17 25.38 -1.09
N LEU A 434 -1.53 25.08 0.16
CA LEU A 434 -1.07 25.85 1.34
C LEU A 434 0.45 25.86 1.51
N THR A 435 1.15 24.87 0.96
CA THR A 435 2.60 24.74 1.02
C THR A 435 3.31 25.13 -0.28
N GLY A 436 2.58 25.58 -1.30
CA GLY A 436 3.14 26.06 -2.57
C GLY A 436 3.69 24.97 -3.49
N ILE A 437 3.27 23.72 -3.31
CA ILE A 437 3.78 22.54 -4.05
C ILE A 437 2.71 21.82 -4.88
N ARG A 438 1.54 22.44 -5.11
CA ARG A 438 0.42 21.81 -5.82
C ARG A 438 0.78 21.29 -7.22
N ASN A 439 1.70 21.95 -7.92
CA ASN A 439 2.15 21.53 -9.25
C ASN A 439 2.94 20.20 -9.23
N THR A 440 3.48 19.82 -8.07
CA THR A 440 4.33 18.66 -7.90
C THR A 440 3.81 17.66 -6.87
N CYS A 441 2.69 17.94 -6.19
CA CYS A 441 2.07 17.03 -5.22
C CYS A 441 0.55 17.13 -5.32
N TYR A 442 -0.08 16.12 -5.92
CA TYR A 442 -1.53 16.08 -6.15
C TYR A 442 -2.03 14.65 -6.38
N CYS A 443 -3.35 14.45 -6.41
CA CYS A 443 -3.93 13.15 -6.76
C CYS A 443 -4.24 13.10 -8.28
N PRO A 444 -3.82 12.03 -8.98
CA PRO A 444 -4.13 11.85 -10.41
C PRO A 444 -5.63 11.61 -10.63
N GLU A 445 -6.05 11.72 -11.88
CA GLU A 445 -7.40 11.35 -12.32
C GLU A 445 -7.38 9.95 -12.95
N LEU A 446 -8.48 9.22 -12.80
CA LEU A 446 -8.59 7.84 -13.27
C LEU A 446 -8.38 7.76 -14.79
N GLY A 447 -7.42 6.95 -15.23
CA GLY A 447 -7.07 6.73 -16.63
C GLY A 447 -6.37 7.89 -17.34
N LYS A 448 -6.18 9.04 -16.67
CA LYS A 448 -5.48 10.17 -17.25
C LYS A 448 -3.99 9.90 -17.18
N THR A 449 -3.32 9.94 -18.32
CA THR A 449 -1.87 9.77 -18.39
C THR A 449 -1.19 11.11 -18.15
N ILE A 450 -0.23 11.11 -17.21
CA ILE A 450 0.54 12.28 -16.82
C ILE A 450 1.98 12.09 -17.27
N ALA A 451 2.53 13.07 -17.96
CA ALA A 451 3.94 13.12 -18.35
C ALA A 451 4.73 13.98 -17.36
N ILE A 452 5.74 13.38 -16.72
CA ILE A 452 6.63 14.06 -15.78
C ILE A 452 8.02 14.11 -16.43
N ARG A 453 8.47 15.31 -16.75
CA ARG A 453 9.70 15.57 -17.51
C ARG A 453 10.91 15.64 -16.60
#